data_AF-S8FUY7-F1
#
_entry.id   AF-S8FUY7-F1
#
_cell.length_a   1.000
_cell.length_b   1.000
_cell.length_c   1.000
_cell.angle_alpha   90.00
_cell.angle_beta   90.00
_cell.angle_gamma   90.00
#
_symmetry.space_group_name_H-M   'P 1'
#
loop_
_entity.id
_entity.type
_entity.pdbx_description
1 polymer ?
#
loop_
_entity_poly.entity_id
_entity_poly.type
_entity_poly.pdbx_seq_one_letter_code
_entity_poly.pdbx_strand_id
1 'polypeptide(L)'
;LVPHLGLHSAASTGNLGLVKYALDHGQPINSVLDGVLPLHAACSGGNEHVVRLLIEKGADVNAPRLPRRFSSDKTRDMPIVGTSGSTPLHFACANGH
;
A
#
# COMPACT_ATOMS: atom_id res chain seq x y z
N LEU A 1 16.97 -0.79 -14.55
CA LEU A 1 15.52 -0.72 -14.25
C LEU A 1 15.29 -1.50 -12.97
N VAL A 2 15.11 -0.83 -11.83
CA VAL A 2 14.72 -1.52 -10.58
C VAL A 2 13.21 -1.70 -10.65
N PRO A 3 12.68 -2.93 -10.80
CA PRO A 3 11.24 -3.12 -10.94
C PRO A 3 10.54 -2.80 -9.62
N HIS A 4 9.82 -1.68 -9.57
CA HIS A 4 8.97 -1.28 -8.44
C HIS A 4 7.90 -2.34 -8.09
N LEU A 5 7.63 -3.28 -9.00
CA LEU A 5 6.73 -4.41 -8.86
C LEU A 5 7.11 -5.36 -7.71
N GLY A 6 8.41 -5.51 -7.42
CA GLY A 6 8.91 -6.47 -6.43
C GLY A 6 8.34 -6.25 -5.04
N LEU A 7 8.42 -5.02 -4.52
CA LEU A 7 8.01 -4.69 -3.16
C LEU A 7 6.50 -4.82 -2.93
N HIS A 8 5.67 -4.41 -3.90
CA HIS A 8 4.21 -4.52 -3.80
C HIS A 8 3.75 -5.98 -3.81
N SER A 9 4.26 -6.78 -4.73
CA SER A 9 3.93 -8.20 -4.81
C SER A 9 4.45 -8.97 -3.59
N ALA A 10 5.69 -8.69 -3.15
CA ALA A 10 6.24 -9.25 -1.92
C ALA A 10 5.37 -8.92 -0.70
N ALA A 11 4.91 -7.67 -0.62
CA ALA A 11 4.05 -7.23 0.47
C ALA A 11 2.69 -7.92 0.45
N SER A 12 2.04 -8.01 -0.71
CA SER A 12 0.77 -8.71 -0.88
C SER A 12 0.84 -10.21 -0.61
N THR A 13 1.99 -10.83 -0.85
CA THR A 13 2.20 -12.28 -0.66
C THR A 13 2.82 -12.64 0.70
N GLY A 14 3.19 -11.66 1.51
CA GLY A 14 3.80 -11.89 2.82
C GLY A 14 5.27 -12.30 2.76
N ASN A 15 5.92 -12.16 1.60
CA ASN A 15 7.30 -12.60 1.39
C ASN A 15 8.31 -11.62 2.04
N LEU A 16 8.55 -11.80 3.33
CA LEU A 16 9.50 -11.00 4.12
C LEU A 16 10.91 -10.92 3.51
N GLY A 17 11.42 -12.03 2.95
CA GLY A 17 12.76 -12.07 2.35
C GLY A 17 12.85 -11.12 1.15
N LEU A 18 11.85 -11.16 0.27
CA LEU A 18 11.79 -10.28 -0.89
C LEU A 18 11.53 -8.82 -0.50
N VAL A 19 10.73 -8.56 0.54
CA VAL A 19 10.54 -7.20 1.08
C VAL A 19 11.86 -6.63 1.59
N LYS A 20 12.60 -7.37 2.41
CA LYS A 20 13.92 -6.93 2.92
C LYS A 20 14.90 -6.69 1.77
N TYR A 21 14.99 -7.64 0.84
CA TYR A 21 15.84 -7.51 -0.34
C TYR A 21 15.53 -6.23 -1.12
N ALA A 22 14.25 -5.97 -1.42
CA ALA A 22 13.81 -4.77 -2.14
C ALA A 22 14.22 -3.47 -1.42
N LEU A 23 14.01 -3.39 -0.10
CA LEU A 23 14.36 -2.22 0.69
C LEU A 23 15.87 -2.00 0.79
N ASP A 24 16.64 -3.08 0.97
CA ASP A 24 18.11 -3.01 1.04
C ASP A 24 18.73 -2.62 -0.31
N HIS A 25 18.04 -2.90 -1.43
CA HIS A 25 18.44 -2.47 -2.78
C HIS A 25 17.91 -1.06 -3.13
N GLY A 26 17.46 -0.29 -2.14
CA GLY A 26 17.09 1.11 -2.30
C GLY A 26 15.70 1.32 -2.92
N GLN A 27 14.83 0.30 -2.96
CA GLN A 27 13.44 0.58 -3.33
C GLN A 27 12.79 1.48 -2.27
N PRO A 28 12.07 2.54 -2.70
CA PRO A 28 11.43 3.42 -1.76
C PRO A 28 10.31 2.68 -1.01
N ILE A 29 10.34 2.79 0.33
CA ILE A 29 9.36 2.20 1.24
C ILE A 29 7.92 2.63 0.90
N ASN A 30 7.77 3.87 0.45
CA ASN A 30 6.51 4.48 -0.01
C ASN A 30 6.38 4.50 -1.54
N SER A 31 6.96 3.52 -2.24
CA SER A 31 6.79 3.39 -3.70
C SER A 31 5.30 3.36 -4.06
N VAL A 32 4.91 3.99 -5.16
CA VAL A 32 3.51 4.02 -5.60
C VAL A 32 3.36 3.19 -6.85
N LEU A 33 2.51 2.17 -6.81
CA LEU A 33 2.09 1.38 -7.96
C LEU A 33 0.58 1.54 -8.13
N ASP A 34 0.13 2.15 -9.23
CA ASP A 34 -1.30 2.34 -9.48
C ASP A 34 -2.05 3.10 -8.36
N GLY A 35 -1.36 4.01 -7.67
CA GLY A 35 -1.89 4.75 -6.53
C GLY A 35 -1.84 3.99 -5.19
N VAL A 36 -1.37 2.73 -5.20
CA VAL A 36 -1.23 1.85 -4.04
C VAL A 36 0.19 1.92 -3.49
N LEU A 37 0.36 1.83 -2.17
CA LEU A 37 1.66 1.69 -1.51
C LEU A 37 1.91 0.24 -1.09
N PRO A 38 3.16 -0.20 -0.86
CA PRO A 38 3.47 -1.53 -0.34
C PRO A 38 2.72 -1.87 0.94
N LEU A 39 2.53 -0.88 1.82
CA LEU A 39 1.80 -1.08 3.07
C LEU A 39 0.32 -1.45 2.82
N HIS A 40 -0.32 -0.83 1.82
CA HIS A 40 -1.68 -1.22 1.42
C HIS A 40 -1.72 -2.65 0.88
N ALA A 41 -0.71 -3.05 0.09
CA ALA A 41 -0.62 -4.41 -0.43
C ALA A 41 -0.45 -5.44 0.71
N ALA A 42 0.40 -5.15 1.70
CA ALA A 42 0.56 -5.99 2.89
C ALA A 42 -0.74 -6.14 3.70
N CYS A 43 -1.46 -5.03 3.92
CA CYS A 43 -2.75 -5.04 4.61
C CYS A 43 -3.81 -5.83 3.81
N SER A 44 -3.88 -5.63 2.48
CA SER A 44 -4.81 -6.36 1.61
C SER A 44 -4.54 -7.86 1.57
N GLY A 45 -3.28 -8.27 1.75
CA GLY A 45 -2.89 -9.67 1.84
C GLY A 45 -3.00 -10.27 3.25
N GLY A 46 -3.36 -9.49 4.28
CA GLY A 46 -3.39 -9.96 5.68
C GLY A 46 -2.02 -10.22 6.29
N ASN A 47 -0.95 -9.70 5.69
CA ASN A 47 0.42 -10.07 6.05
C ASN A 47 0.96 -9.22 7.20
N GLU A 48 0.47 -9.45 8.41
CA GLU A 48 0.84 -8.65 9.60
C GLU A 48 2.35 -8.50 9.81
N HIS A 49 3.12 -9.56 9.58
CA HIS A 49 4.58 -9.53 9.74
C HIS A 49 5.25 -8.56 8.77
N VAL A 50 4.73 -8.47 7.54
CA VAL A 50 5.22 -7.49 6.57
C VAL A 50 4.73 -6.09 6.91
N VAL A 51 3.48 -5.94 7.37
CA VAL A 51 2.96 -4.65 7.86
C VAL A 51 3.87 -4.12 8.97
N ARG A 52 4.18 -4.94 9.98
CA ARG A 52 5.09 -4.58 11.08
C ARG A 52 6.46 -4.15 10.54
N LEU A 53 7.07 -4.95 9.65
CA LEU A 53 8.38 -4.62 9.07
C LEU A 53 8.36 -3.28 8.31
N LEU A 54 7.33 -3.03 7.50
CA LEU A 54 7.22 -1.79 6.73
C LEU A 54 7.08 -0.58 7.67
N ILE A 55 6.28 -0.69 8.73
CA ILE A 55 6.12 0.37 9.75
C ILE A 55 7.43 0.61 10.50
N GLU A 56 8.12 -0.45 10.93
CA GLU A 56 9.44 -0.36 11.59
C GLU A 56 10.48 0.34 10.70
N LYS A 57 10.38 0.16 9.38
CA LYS A 57 11.24 0.81 8.37
C LYS A 57 10.79 2.22 8.01
N GLY A 58 9.76 2.77 8.66
CA GLY A 58 9.28 4.13 8.47
C GLY A 58 8.28 4.32 7.33
N ALA A 59 7.55 3.26 6.94
CA ALA A 59 6.42 3.41 6.04
C ALA A 59 5.36 4.33 6.65
N ASP A 60 4.78 5.20 5.82
CA ASP A 60 3.73 6.09 6.28
C ASP A 60 2.41 5.33 6.42
N VAL A 61 1.98 5.12 7.67
CA VAL A 61 0.74 4.42 8.02
C VAL A 61 -0.52 5.19 7.62
N ASN A 62 -0.40 6.49 7.41
CA ASN A 62 -1.51 7.37 7.08
C ASN A 62 -1.52 7.78 5.60
N ALA A 63 -0.56 7.32 4.80
CA ALA A 63 -0.46 7.68 3.40
C ALA A 63 -1.76 7.32 2.66
N PRO A 64 -2.51 8.31 2.14
CA PRO A 64 -3.73 8.04 1.40
C PRO A 64 -3.39 7.42 0.05
N ARG A 65 -4.27 6.54 -0.44
CA ARG A 65 -4.21 6.09 -1.84
C ARG A 65 -4.24 7.33 -2.74
N LEU A 66 -3.21 7.51 -3.57
CA LEU A 66 -3.20 8.65 -4.49
C LEU A 66 -4.26 8.40 -5.57
N PRO A 67 -5.14 9.38 -5.85
CA PRO A 67 -6.11 9.23 -6.93
C PRO A 67 -5.34 9.02 -8.23
N ARG A 68 -5.80 8.06 -9.06
CA ARG A 68 -5.29 7.95 -10.43
C ARG A 68 -5.44 9.32 -11.08
N ARG A 69 -4.36 9.86 -11.65
CA ARG A 69 -4.26 11.24 -12.18
C ARG A 69 -5.27 11.60 -13.30
N PHE A 70 -6.28 10.76 -13.57
CA PHE A 70 -7.33 10.94 -14.56
C PHE A 70 -8.73 10.70 -13.97
N SER A 71 -9.17 11.54 -13.03
CA SER A 71 -10.61 11.79 -12.87
C SER A 71 -10.83 13.26 -12.61
N SER A 72 -10.97 13.97 -13.71
CA SER A 72 -11.47 15.33 -13.78
C SER A 72 -12.98 15.36 -13.56
N ASP A 73 -13.47 14.86 -12.42
CA ASP A 73 -14.89 15.03 -12.07
C ASP A 73 -15.06 15.50 -10.62
N LYS A 74 -15.49 16.76 -10.50
CA LYS A 74 -16.03 17.34 -9.27
C LYS A 74 -17.49 16.90 -9.13
N THR A 75 -17.78 15.91 -8.29
CA THR A 75 -19.14 15.67 -7.76
C THR A 75 -19.01 15.22 -6.30
N ARG A 76 -19.20 16.12 -5.32
CA ARG A 76 -20.46 16.58 -4.70
C ARG A 76 -21.22 15.46 -4.00
N ASP A 77 -21.19 15.50 -2.67
CA ASP A 77 -22.23 15.07 -1.73
C ASP A 77 -22.91 13.72 -1.99
N MET A 78 -22.18 12.62 -1.75
CA MET A 78 -22.80 11.32 -1.45
C MET A 78 -21.93 10.55 -0.44
N PRO A 79 -22.52 9.91 0.62
CA PRO A 79 -21.82 8.97 1.48
C PRO A 79 -21.70 7.62 0.77
N ILE A 80 -21.02 7.62 -0.37
CA ILE A 80 -20.59 6.40 -1.05
C ILE A 80 -19.26 6.01 -0.41
N VAL A 81 -19.12 4.73 -0.07
CA VAL A 81 -17.89 4.11 0.44
C VAL A 81 -16.81 4.18 -0.66
N GLY A 82 -16.31 5.38 -0.88
CA GLY A 82 -15.46 5.77 -1.98
C GLY A 82 -14.01 5.51 -1.60
N THR A 83 -13.39 4.63 -2.38
CA THR A 83 -12.00 4.17 -2.28
C THR A 83 -10.93 5.26 -2.49
N SER A 84 -11.33 6.53 -2.55
CA SER A 84 -10.50 7.72 -2.65
C SER A 84 -10.34 8.37 -1.28
N GLY A 85 -9.36 7.89 -0.51
CA GLY A 85 -9.08 8.36 0.86
C GLY A 85 -8.87 7.24 1.88
N SER A 86 -9.07 5.97 1.50
CA SER A 86 -8.85 4.83 2.37
C SER A 86 -7.36 4.73 2.75
N THR A 87 -7.09 4.74 4.05
CA THR A 87 -5.75 4.46 4.59
C THR A 87 -5.44 2.95 4.49
N PRO A 88 -4.16 2.53 4.60
CA PRO A 88 -3.79 1.12 4.64
C PRO A 88 -4.60 0.32 5.67
N LEU A 89 -4.88 0.93 6.82
CA LEU A 89 -5.65 0.33 7.92
C LEU A 89 -7.13 0.08 7.55
N HIS A 90 -7.74 0.95 6.74
CA HIS A 90 -9.11 0.72 6.25
C HIS A 90 -9.24 -0.58 5.44
N PHE A 91 -8.19 -0.96 4.70
CA PHE A 91 -8.18 -2.20 3.90
C PHE A 91 -8.01 -3.47 4.73
N ALA A 92 -7.30 -3.41 5.87
CA ALA A 92 -7.23 -4.52 6.81
C ALA A 92 -8.64 -4.85 7.36
N CYS A 93 -9.36 -3.82 7.80
CA CYS A 93 -10.73 -3.98 8.29
C CYS A 93 -11.73 -4.39 7.19
N ALA A 94 -11.59 -3.89 5.95
CA ALA A 94 -12.52 -4.18 4.86
C ALA A 94 -12.44 -5.63 4.35
N ASN A 95 -11.33 -6.33 4.57
CA ASN A 95 -11.14 -7.73 4.16
C ASN A 95 -11.23 -8.74 5.32
N GLY A 96 -11.61 -8.29 6.52
CA GLY A 96 -11.95 -9.18 7.64
C GLY A 96 -10.76 -9.86 8.34
N HIS A 97 -9.62 -9.17 8.42
CA HIS A 97 -8.51 -9.55 9.32
C HIS A 97 -8.44 -8.61 10.53
#